data_AF-A0AA41UG83-F1
#
_entry.id   AF-A0AA41UG83-F1
#
_cell.length_a   1.000
_cell.length_b   1.000
_cell.length_c   1.000
_cell.angle_alpha   90.00
_cell.angle_beta   90.00
_cell.angle_gamma   90.00
#
_symmetry.space_group_name_H-M   'P 1'
#
loop_
_entity.id
_entity.type
_entity.pdbx_description
1 polymer ?
#
loop_
_entity_poly.entity_id
_entity_poly.type
_entity_poly.pdbx_seq_one_letter_code
_entity_poly.pdbx_strand_id
1 'polypeptide(L)'
;MPTDDEIRIKLKSDEIMERLATVEHERWAHWQRYVHGQGERQSDGSLLIPAELVARWEQQIATGYADLSIEEQKSDQEQVRRYLPTVLDALTGPPKELEH
;
A
#
# COMPACT_ATOMS: atom_id res chain seq x y z
N MET A 1 6.47 29.23 -3.87
CA MET A 1 5.69 28.01 -3.61
C MET A 1 4.99 27.65 -4.90
N PRO A 2 4.98 26.36 -5.31
CA PRO A 2 4.24 25.95 -6.49
C PRO A 2 2.75 26.27 -6.30
N THR A 3 2.11 26.70 -7.37
CA THR A 3 0.66 26.89 -7.44
C THR A 3 -0.06 25.55 -7.37
N ASP A 4 -1.35 25.57 -7.02
CA ASP A 4 -2.19 24.37 -6.97
C ASP A 4 -2.18 23.59 -8.30
N ASP A 5 -2.11 24.30 -9.43
CA ASP A 5 -2.09 23.67 -10.75
C ASP A 5 -0.74 23.01 -11.08
N GLU A 6 0.38 23.63 -10.69
CA GLU A 6 1.71 23.02 -10.81
C GLU A 6 1.81 21.74 -9.97
N ILE A 7 1.25 21.74 -8.75
CA ILE A 7 1.19 20.56 -7.89
C ILE A 7 0.36 19.45 -8.56
N ARG A 8 -0.83 19.78 -9.08
CA ARG A 8 -1.70 18.80 -9.76
C ARG A 8 -1.02 18.21 -10.99
N ILE A 9 -0.33 19.03 -11.79
CA ILE A 9 0.41 18.57 -12.97
C ILE A 9 1.53 17.62 -12.55
N LYS A 10 2.33 17.97 -11.53
CA LYS A 10 3.43 17.12 -11.08
C LYS A 10 2.93 15.79 -10.52
N LEU A 11 1.91 15.79 -9.66
CA LEU A 11 1.34 14.57 -9.07
C LEU A 11 0.68 13.64 -10.10
N LYS A 12 0.24 14.18 -11.26
CA LYS A 12 -0.32 13.41 -12.38
C LYS A 12 0.68 13.08 -13.48
N SER A 13 1.94 13.46 -13.33
CA SER A 13 2.97 13.15 -14.32
C SER A 13 3.24 11.64 -14.36
N ASP A 14 3.57 11.12 -15.53
CA ASP A 14 3.87 9.69 -15.73
C ASP A 14 4.98 9.20 -14.79
N GLU A 15 5.99 10.05 -14.52
CA GLU A 15 7.07 9.76 -13.57
C GLU A 15 6.55 9.47 -12.16
N ILE A 16 5.66 10.32 -11.64
CA ILE A 16 5.10 10.14 -10.29
C ILE A 16 4.12 8.97 -10.29
N MET A 17 3.33 8.80 -11.35
CA MET A 17 2.41 7.67 -11.48
C MET A 17 3.16 6.33 -11.47
N GLU A 18 4.28 6.21 -12.19
CA GLU A 18 5.09 5.00 -12.23
C GLU A 18 5.72 4.68 -10.85
N ARG A 19 6.22 5.71 -10.16
CA ARG A 19 6.78 5.56 -8.80
C ARG A 19 5.71 5.09 -7.81
N LEU A 20 4.51 5.69 -7.85
CA LEU A 20 3.41 5.29 -6.98
C LEU A 20 2.89 3.89 -7.34
N ALA A 21 2.78 3.56 -8.63
CA ALA A 21 2.38 2.23 -9.11
C ALA A 21 3.38 1.15 -8.68
N THR A 22 4.68 1.46 -8.66
CA THR A 22 5.72 0.56 -8.14
C THR A 22 5.46 0.21 -6.67
N VAL A 23 5.23 1.21 -5.82
CA VAL A 23 4.97 0.97 -4.39
C VAL A 23 3.63 0.24 -4.18
N GLU A 24 2.61 0.57 -4.98
CA GLU A 24 1.32 -0.13 -4.98
C GLU A 24 1.49 -1.62 -5.34
N HIS A 25 2.25 -1.92 -6.38
CA HIS A 25 2.52 -3.30 -6.82
C HIS A 25 3.28 -4.09 -5.75
N GLU A 26 4.29 -3.49 -5.11
CA GLU A 26 5.01 -4.11 -4.01
C GLU A 26 4.08 -4.42 -2.82
N ARG A 27 3.18 -3.49 -2.47
CA ARG A 27 2.17 -3.72 -1.41
C ARG A 27 1.25 -4.88 -1.77
N TRP A 28 0.70 -4.88 -2.98
CA TRP A 28 -0.14 -5.96 -3.48
C TRP A 28 0.59 -7.31 -3.43
N ALA A 29 1.82 -7.36 -3.96
CA ALA A 29 2.61 -8.59 -3.99
C ALA A 29 2.95 -9.09 -2.58
N HIS A 30 3.22 -8.19 -1.63
CA HIS A 30 3.42 -8.56 -0.22
C HIS A 30 2.17 -9.19 0.38
N TRP A 31 1.00 -8.58 0.19
CA TRP A 31 -0.26 -9.10 0.72
C TRP A 31 -0.65 -10.44 0.07
N GLN A 32 -0.45 -10.58 -1.24
CA GLN A 32 -0.66 -11.84 -1.95
C GLN A 32 0.25 -12.96 -1.43
N ARG A 33 1.54 -12.68 -1.19
CA ARG A 33 2.45 -13.65 -0.59
C ARG A 33 2.01 -14.04 0.83
N TYR A 34 1.56 -13.09 1.63
CA TYR A 34 1.05 -13.37 2.97
C TYR A 34 -0.15 -14.31 2.92
N VAL A 35 -1.18 -13.98 2.14
CA VAL A 35 -2.39 -14.81 1.97
C VAL A 35 -2.04 -16.19 1.45
N HIS A 36 -1.23 -16.28 0.40
CA HIS A 36 -0.81 -17.56 -0.17
C HIS A 36 0.02 -18.39 0.82
N GLY A 37 0.77 -17.73 1.71
CA GLY A 37 1.52 -18.38 2.78
C GLY A 37 0.65 -18.88 3.94
N GLN A 38 -0.61 -18.42 4.06
CA GLN A 38 -1.56 -18.96 5.04
C GLN A 38 -2.33 -20.19 4.52
N GLY A 39 -2.31 -20.43 3.21
CA GLY A 39 -3.05 -21.53 2.59
C GLY A 39 -2.21 -22.77 2.34
N GLU A 40 -2.83 -23.93 2.38
CA GLU A 40 -2.23 -25.19 1.95
C GLU A 40 -2.41 -25.36 0.43
N ARG A 41 -1.29 -25.47 -0.30
CA ARG A 41 -1.34 -25.70 -1.75
C ARG A 41 -1.76 -27.13 -2.06
N GLN A 42 -2.83 -27.25 -2.82
CA GLN A 42 -3.40 -28.53 -3.24
C GLN A 42 -2.71 -29.05 -4.50
N SER A 43 -2.97 -30.32 -4.83
CA SER A 43 -2.37 -31.00 -6.00
C SER A 43 -2.73 -30.38 -7.35
N ASP A 44 -3.89 -29.71 -7.44
CA ASP A 44 -4.34 -28.98 -8.64
C ASP A 44 -3.81 -27.53 -8.69
N GLY A 45 -3.00 -27.12 -7.72
CA GLY A 45 -2.44 -25.78 -7.61
C GLY A 45 -3.32 -24.76 -6.88
N SER A 46 -4.56 -25.14 -6.49
CA SER A 46 -5.42 -24.30 -5.66
C SER A 46 -4.85 -24.11 -4.25
N LEU A 47 -5.38 -23.14 -3.50
CA LEU A 47 -5.01 -22.88 -2.11
C LEU A 47 -6.22 -23.15 -1.22
N LEU A 48 -6.07 -24.07 -0.28
CA LEU A 48 -7.02 -24.27 0.79
C LEU A 48 -6.66 -23.32 1.94
N ILE A 49 -7.48 -22.30 2.15
CA ILE A 49 -7.27 -21.30 3.20
C ILE A 49 -8.12 -21.69 4.42
N PRO A 50 -7.57 -21.65 5.65
CA PRO A 50 -8.33 -21.88 6.87
C PRO A 50 -9.57 -20.97 6.96
N ALA A 51 -10.71 -21.55 7.30
CA ALA A 51 -12.00 -20.86 7.28
C ALA A 51 -12.05 -19.67 8.25
N GLU A 52 -11.35 -19.75 9.38
CA GLU A 52 -11.24 -18.67 10.35
C GLU A 52 -10.48 -17.45 9.80
N LEU A 53 -9.49 -17.67 8.93
CA LEU A 53 -8.76 -16.60 8.27
C LEU A 53 -9.61 -15.95 7.19
N VAL A 54 -10.35 -16.76 6.40
CA VAL A 54 -11.32 -16.26 5.43
C VAL A 54 -12.36 -15.39 6.12
N ALA A 55 -13.01 -15.90 7.17
CA ALA A 55 -14.02 -15.15 7.91
C ALA A 55 -13.48 -13.85 8.51
N ARG A 56 -12.26 -13.89 9.08
CA ARG A 56 -11.61 -12.68 9.61
C ARG A 56 -11.37 -11.64 8.53
N TRP A 57 -10.81 -12.04 7.39
CA TRP A 57 -10.54 -11.10 6.29
C TRP A 57 -11.83 -10.56 5.68
N GLU A 58 -12.88 -11.38 5.53
CA GLU A 58 -14.19 -10.90 5.07
C GLU A 58 -14.77 -9.84 6.02
N GLN A 59 -14.66 -10.03 7.33
CA GLN A 59 -15.06 -9.02 8.32
C GLN A 59 -14.24 -7.73 8.19
N GLN A 60 -12.91 -7.83 8.06
CA GLN A 60 -12.04 -6.67 7.86
C GLN A 60 -12.40 -5.91 6.58
N ILE A 61 -12.65 -6.62 5.48
CA ILE A 61 -13.05 -6.03 4.19
C ILE A 61 -14.41 -5.32 4.30
N ALA A 62 -15.35 -5.87 5.06
CA ALA A 62 -16.66 -5.28 5.26
C ALA A 62 -16.66 -4.11 6.27
N THR A 63 -15.59 -3.96 7.06
CA THR A 63 -15.49 -2.95 8.12
C THR A 63 -14.82 -1.70 7.58
N GLY A 64 -15.47 -0.55 7.74
CA GLY A 64 -14.88 0.74 7.36
C GLY A 64 -13.67 1.08 8.23
N TYR A 65 -12.69 1.79 7.68
CA TYR A 65 -11.44 2.14 8.40
C TYR A 65 -11.68 2.78 9.79
N ALA A 66 -12.70 3.64 9.91
CA ALA A 66 -13.03 4.30 11.19
C ALA A 66 -13.51 3.31 12.28
N ASP A 67 -14.04 2.17 11.86
CA ASP A 67 -14.61 1.12 12.72
C ASP A 67 -13.63 -0.05 12.95
N LEU A 68 -12.47 -0.05 12.27
CA LEU A 68 -11.39 -1.00 12.52
C LEU A 68 -10.81 -0.82 13.93
N SER A 69 -10.23 -1.89 14.47
CA SER A 69 -9.44 -1.79 15.71
C SER A 69 -8.25 -0.84 15.52
N ILE A 70 -7.74 -0.30 16.63
CA ILE A 70 -6.59 0.61 16.61
C ILE A 70 -5.36 -0.07 15.96
N GLU A 71 -5.18 -1.36 16.21
CA GLU A 71 -4.10 -2.16 15.66
C GLU A 71 -4.22 -2.32 14.14
N GLU A 72 -5.42 -2.59 13.63
CA GLU A 72 -5.69 -2.68 12.19
C GLU A 72 -5.48 -1.32 11.51
N GLN A 73 -6.01 -0.24 12.09
CA GLN A 73 -5.78 1.11 11.59
C GLN A 73 -4.29 1.47 11.54
N LYS A 74 -3.52 1.09 12.58
CA LYS A 74 -2.06 1.29 12.59
C LYS A 74 -1.38 0.52 11.47
N SER A 75 -1.82 -0.71 11.20
CA SER A 75 -1.29 -1.51 10.09
C SER A 75 -1.54 -0.83 8.73
N ASP A 76 -2.73 -0.28 8.52
CA ASP A 76 -3.04 0.48 7.31
C ASP A 76 -2.18 1.74 7.20
N GLN A 77 -2.00 2.48 8.30
CA GLN A 77 -1.12 3.65 8.33
C GLN A 77 0.34 3.29 8.04
N GLU A 78 0.82 2.12 8.48
CA GLU A 78 2.17 1.64 8.13
C GLU A 78 2.31 1.41 6.62
N GLN A 79 1.26 0.95 5.94
CA GLN A 79 1.27 0.88 4.47
C GLN A 79 1.33 2.27 3.84
N VAL A 80 0.59 3.25 4.38
CA VAL A 80 0.64 4.64 3.91
C VAL A 80 2.05 5.24 4.03
N ARG A 81 2.72 4.99 5.17
CA ARG A 81 4.08 5.48 5.42
C ARG A 81 5.10 4.99 4.38
N ARG A 82 4.83 3.93 3.63
CA ARG A 82 5.73 3.42 2.58
C ARG A 82 5.72 4.27 1.30
N TYR A 83 4.57 4.81 0.91
CA TYR A 83 4.48 5.66 -0.29
C TYR A 83 4.45 7.15 0.00
N LEU A 84 4.17 7.57 1.24
CA LEU A 84 4.16 8.98 1.63
C LEU A 84 5.47 9.72 1.27
N PRO A 85 6.68 9.15 1.41
CA PRO A 85 7.91 9.80 0.95
C PRO A 85 7.89 10.15 -0.54
N THR A 86 7.33 9.28 -1.40
CA THR A 86 7.22 9.55 -2.85
C THR A 86 6.32 10.76 -3.13
N VAL A 87 5.24 10.93 -2.36
CA VAL A 87 4.37 12.10 -2.45
C VAL A 87 5.10 13.36 -1.97
N LEU A 88 5.83 13.27 -0.85
CA LEU A 88 6.59 14.39 -0.31
C LEU A 88 7.68 14.85 -1.29
N ASP A 89 8.48 13.92 -1.82
CA ASP A 89 9.51 14.21 -2.82
C ASP A 89 8.95 14.91 -4.06
N ALA A 90 7.76 14.51 -4.50
CA ALA A 90 7.09 15.14 -5.64
C ALA A 90 6.71 16.60 -5.36
N LEU A 91 6.40 16.93 -4.09
CA LEU A 91 5.97 18.27 -3.66
C LEU A 91 7.15 19.18 -3.27
N THR A 92 8.20 18.63 -2.68
CA THR A 92 9.33 19.40 -2.15
C THR A 92 10.57 19.40 -3.04
N GLY A 93 10.57 18.58 -4.11
CA GLY A 93 11.79 18.18 -4.80
C GLY A 93 12.57 17.13 -4.01
N PRO A 94 13.61 16.50 -4.60
CA PRO A 94 14.43 15.53 -3.88
C PRO A 94 14.99 16.17 -2.60
N PRO A 95 15.16 15.40 -1.50
CA PRO A 95 15.95 15.86 -0.38
C PRO A 95 17.29 16.34 -0.93
N LYS A 96 17.74 17.54 -0.56
CA LYS A 96 19.13 17.91 -0.83
C LYS A 96 19.98 16.81 -0.20
N GLU A 97 20.65 16.00 -1.02
CA GLU A 97 21.71 15.14 -0.54
C GLU A 97 22.67 16.08 0.21
N LEU A 98 22.86 15.82 1.50
CA LEU A 98 23.92 16.44 2.27
C LEU A 98 25.21 15.92 1.65
N GLU A 99 25.77 16.68 0.72
CA GLU A 99 27.14 16.48 0.24
C GLU A 99 28.06 16.50 1.47
N HIS A 100 28.68 15.36 1.76
CA HIS A 100 29.71 15.19 2.78
C HIS A 100 31.10 15.26 2.15
#